data_AF-A0A960VC11-F1
#
_entry.id   AF-A0A960VC11-F1
#
_cell.length_a   1.000
_cell.length_b   1.000
_cell.length_c   1.000
_cell.angle_alpha   90.00
_cell.angle_beta   90.00
_cell.angle_gamma   90.00
#
_symmetry.space_group_name_H-M   'P 1'
#
loop_
_entity.id
_entity.type
_entity.pdbx_description
1 polymer ?
#
loop_
_entity_poly.entity_id
_entity_poly.type
_entity_poly.pdbx_seq_one_letter_code
_entity_poly.pdbx_strand_id
1 'polypeptide(L)'
;MNETAKRILSSVIIVPIFLFCFYFSGWYYIQLYLFCLAAIIIGIKEFYSFSDRGDDGKPFSKLGLFYGFLIYTVFYLQFLQTQVHNPLPESAKTILMQLFNHNNDIILPIIMVMFIHIYVIQILTRQLDGAIFS
;
A
#
# COMPACT_ATOMS: atom_id res chain seq x y z
N MET A 1 -14.39 30.22 -2.71
CA MET A 1 -14.20 29.60 -1.38
C MET A 1 -12.71 29.50 -1.11
N ASN A 2 -12.25 30.09 0.00
CA ASN A 2 -10.84 30.10 0.41
C ASN A 2 -10.32 28.66 0.55
N GLU A 3 -9.12 28.36 0.05
CA GLU A 3 -8.56 26.99 0.07
C GLU A 3 -8.56 26.38 1.47
N THR A 4 -8.27 27.20 2.47
CA THR A 4 -8.26 26.82 3.88
C THR A 4 -9.61 26.23 4.33
N ALA A 5 -10.73 26.81 3.88
CA ALA A 5 -12.06 26.32 4.22
C ALA A 5 -12.34 24.95 3.58
N LYS A 6 -11.88 24.71 2.35
CA LYS A 6 -12.00 23.41 1.68
C LYS A 6 -11.16 22.33 2.37
N ARG A 7 -9.95 22.68 2.81
CA ARG A 7 -9.07 21.76 3.55
C ARG A 7 -9.68 21.34 4.88
N ILE A 8 -10.19 22.31 5.65
CA ILE A 8 -10.85 22.05 6.93
C ILE A 8 -12.10 21.18 6.72
N LEU A 9 -12.94 21.52 5.73
CA LEU A 9 -14.16 20.76 5.43
C LEU A 9 -13.83 19.32 5.02
N SER A 10 -12.79 19.11 4.21
CA SER A 10 -12.31 17.78 3.83
C SER A 10 -11.92 16.94 5.05
N SER A 11 -11.10 17.50 5.95
CA SER A 11 -10.71 16.81 7.19
C SER A 11 -11.90 16.50 8.09
N VAL A 12 -12.85 17.44 8.22
CA VAL A 12 -14.07 17.27 9.03
C VAL A 12 -15.00 16.18 8.47
N ILE A 13 -14.95 15.87 7.18
CA ILE A 13 -15.74 14.78 6.58
C ILE A 13 -14.99 13.45 6.65
N ILE A 14 -13.70 13.46 6.36
CA ILE A 14 -12.87 12.25 6.30
C ILE A 14 -12.69 11.62 7.68
N VAL A 15 -12.45 12.42 8.71
CA VAL A 15 -12.17 11.91 10.07
C VAL A 15 -13.37 11.15 10.66
N PRO A 16 -14.62 11.66 10.63
CA PRO A 16 -15.78 10.91 11.11
C PRO A 16 -16.06 9.65 10.30
N ILE A 17 -15.87 9.67 8.98
CA ILE A 17 -16.05 8.48 8.14
C ILE A 17 -15.03 7.40 8.55
N PHE A 18 -13.78 7.79 8.72
CA PHE A 18 -12.72 6.88 9.16
C PHE A 18 -13.02 6.31 10.56
N LEU A 19 -13.38 7.16 11.52
CA LEU A 19 -13.75 6.76 12.87
C LEU A 19 -14.98 5.84 12.87
N PHE A 20 -15.98 6.13 12.03
CA PHE A 20 -17.17 5.30 11.88
C PHE A 20 -16.80 3.90 11.36
N CYS A 21 -16.02 3.82 10.27
CA CYS A 21 -15.56 2.54 9.74
C CYS A 21 -14.71 1.75 10.75
N PHE A 22 -13.93 2.43 11.58
CA PHE A 22 -13.14 1.80 12.64
C PHE A 22 -13.99 1.32 13.82
N TYR A 23 -14.98 2.10 14.26
CA TYR A 23 -15.79 1.77 15.45
C TYR A 23 -16.86 0.70 15.17
N PHE A 24 -17.38 0.65 13.95
CA PHE A 24 -18.31 -0.39 13.49
C PHE A 24 -17.59 -1.55 12.79
N SER A 25 -16.34 -1.82 13.20
CA SER A 25 -15.39 -2.74 12.55
C SER A 25 -16.00 -4.10 12.18
N GLY A 26 -16.85 -4.67 13.04
CA GLY A 26 -17.51 -5.97 12.81
C GLY A 26 -18.25 -6.12 11.49
N TRP A 27 -18.73 -5.03 10.87
CA TRP A 27 -19.49 -5.04 9.60
C TRP A 27 -18.75 -4.33 8.46
N TYR A 28 -17.72 -3.53 8.76
CA TYR A 28 -17.10 -2.60 7.81
C TYR A 28 -15.62 -2.87 7.48
N TYR A 29 -15.05 -4.02 7.85
CA TYR A 29 -13.63 -4.32 7.60
C TYR A 29 -13.23 -4.15 6.12
N ILE A 30 -14.05 -4.63 5.19
CA ILE A 30 -13.75 -4.54 3.77
C ILE A 30 -13.93 -3.12 3.22
N GLN A 31 -14.90 -2.37 3.74
CA GLN A 31 -15.15 -0.98 3.37
C GLN A 31 -14.01 -0.09 3.87
N LEU A 32 -13.53 -0.32 5.10
CA LEU A 32 -12.35 0.35 5.64
C LEU A 32 -11.10 0.03 4.81
N TYR A 33 -10.92 -1.24 4.44
CA TYR A 33 -9.85 -1.68 3.56
C TYR A 33 -9.88 -0.95 2.21
N LEU A 34 -11.03 -0.92 1.54
CA LEU A 34 -11.18 -0.24 0.25
C LEU A 34 -10.95 1.27 0.36
N PHE A 35 -11.43 1.89 1.43
CA PHE A 35 -11.24 3.32 1.68
C PHE A 35 -9.75 3.66 1.85
N CYS A 36 -9.05 2.92 2.72
CA CYS A 36 -7.62 3.10 2.93
C CYS A 36 -6.80 2.73 1.69
N LEU A 37 -7.20 1.71 0.94
CA LEU A 37 -6.54 1.35 -0.31
C LEU A 37 -6.63 2.49 -1.34
N ALA A 38 -7.80 3.12 -1.46
CA ALA A 38 -7.97 4.28 -2.32
C ALA A 38 -7.05 5.44 -1.88
N ALA A 39 -6.97 5.71 -0.58
CA ALA A 39 -6.06 6.72 -0.02
C ALA A 39 -4.59 6.41 -0.33
N ILE A 40 -4.16 5.14 -0.20
CA ILE A 40 -2.80 4.68 -0.53
C ILE A 40 -2.51 4.88 -2.02
N ILE A 41 -3.43 4.49 -2.91
CA ILE A 41 -3.26 4.66 -4.36
C ILE A 41 -3.09 6.14 -4.73
N ILE A 42 -3.92 7.01 -4.14
CA ILE A 42 -3.82 8.47 -4.37
C ILE A 42 -2.48 8.99 -3.85
N GLY A 43 -2.11 8.66 -2.61
CA GLY A 43 -0.85 9.11 -2.01
C GLY A 43 0.38 8.66 -2.78
N ILE A 44 0.41 7.41 -3.25
CA ILE A 44 1.52 6.89 -4.07
C ILE A 44 1.58 7.62 -5.42
N LYS A 45 0.43 7.87 -6.06
CA LYS A 45 0.38 8.62 -7.33
C LYS A 45 0.89 10.05 -7.17
N GLU A 46 0.45 10.75 -6.14
CA GLU A 46 0.92 12.11 -5.83
C GLU A 46 2.42 12.12 -5.52
N PHE A 47 2.90 11.18 -4.71
CA PHE A 47 4.32 11.03 -4.39
C PHE A 47 5.18 10.86 -5.66
N TYR A 48 4.74 10.00 -6.59
CA TYR A 48 5.44 9.83 -7.86
C TYR A 48 5.33 11.03 -8.79
N SER A 49 4.22 11.77 -8.74
CA SER A 49 4.09 13.03 -9.48
C SER A 49 5.08 14.09 -8.99
N PHE A 50 5.36 14.16 -7.69
CA PHE A 50 6.38 15.05 -7.14
C PHE A 50 7.80 14.57 -7.42
N SER A 51 7.98 13.26 -7.60
CA SER A 51 9.27 12.63 -7.86
C SER A 51 9.62 12.56 -9.34
N ASP A 52 8.72 12.96 -10.24
CA ASP A 52 8.96 12.95 -11.68
C ASP A 52 9.95 14.05 -12.05
N ARG A 53 11.10 13.65 -12.60
CA ARG A 53 12.16 14.56 -13.05
C ARG A 53 12.16 14.75 -14.57
N GLY A 54 11.10 14.33 -15.26
CA GLY A 54 10.99 14.50 -16.71
C GLY A 54 12.01 13.64 -17.47
N ASP A 55 12.90 14.30 -18.21
CA ASP A 55 13.89 13.64 -19.08
C ASP A 55 15.06 13.01 -18.30
N ASP A 56 15.32 13.44 -17.05
CA ASP A 56 16.36 12.87 -16.17
C ASP A 56 15.96 11.49 -15.57
N GLY A 57 14.78 11.00 -15.92
CA GLY A 57 14.33 9.64 -15.61
C GLY A 57 13.02 9.60 -14.83
N LYS A 58 12.04 8.90 -15.39
CA LYS A 58 10.75 8.66 -14.76
C LYS A 58 10.86 7.65 -13.62
N PRO A 59 10.10 7.83 -12.52
CA PRO A 59 10.05 6.84 -11.46
C PRO A 59 9.24 5.61 -11.87
N PHE A 60 9.57 4.44 -11.29
CA PHE A 60 8.85 3.18 -11.54
C PHE A 60 7.50 3.13 -10.80
N SER A 61 6.57 4.02 -11.18
CA SER A 61 5.30 4.24 -10.47
C SER A 61 4.41 3.00 -10.40
N LYS A 62 4.41 2.18 -11.45
CA LYS A 62 3.63 0.92 -11.52
C LYS A 62 4.11 -0.11 -10.49
N LEU A 63 5.43 -0.23 -10.27
CA LEU A 63 5.98 -1.14 -9.27
C LEU A 63 5.62 -0.67 -7.87
N GLY A 64 5.77 0.62 -7.59
CA GLY A 64 5.38 1.17 -6.28
C GLY A 64 3.90 0.97 -5.97
N LEU A 65 3.01 1.16 -6.95
CA LEU A 65 1.59 0.86 -6.78
C LEU A 65 1.31 -0.62 -6.52
N PHE A 66 1.96 -1.52 -7.26
CA PHE A 66 1.82 -2.96 -7.09
C PHE A 66 2.27 -3.42 -5.70
N TYR A 67 3.48 -3.04 -5.28
CA TYR A 67 4.02 -3.42 -3.97
C TYR A 67 3.29 -2.71 -2.83
N GLY A 68 2.86 -1.46 -3.00
CA GLY A 68 2.01 -0.76 -2.03
C GLY A 68 0.68 -1.47 -1.81
N PHE A 69 0.00 -1.87 -2.90
CA PHE A 69 -1.21 -2.69 -2.82
C PHE A 69 -0.95 -4.02 -2.11
N LEU A 70 0.12 -4.73 -2.49
CA LEU A 70 0.43 -6.06 -1.96
C LEU A 70 0.78 -6.02 -0.47
N ILE A 71 1.63 -5.09 -0.05
CA ILE A 71 1.98 -4.88 1.37
C ILE A 71 0.75 -4.53 2.18
N TYR A 72 -0.08 -3.60 1.69
CA TYR A 72 -1.30 -3.19 2.38
C TYR A 72 -2.30 -4.35 2.51
N THR A 73 -2.46 -5.14 1.45
CA THR A 73 -3.30 -6.34 1.47
C THR A 73 -2.82 -7.34 2.53
N VAL A 74 -1.51 -7.56 2.62
CA VAL A 74 -0.90 -8.45 3.61
C VAL A 74 -1.17 -7.97 5.04
N PHE A 75 -0.98 -6.68 5.32
CA PHE A 75 -1.33 -6.09 6.62
C PHE A 75 -2.80 -6.26 6.96
N TYR A 76 -3.69 -6.07 5.98
CA TYR A 76 -5.12 -6.27 6.17
C TYR A 76 -5.46 -7.73 6.50
N LEU A 77 -4.83 -8.69 5.82
CA LEU A 77 -5.02 -10.11 6.10
C LEU A 77 -4.51 -10.50 7.50
N GLN A 78 -3.33 -10.01 7.91
CA GLN A 78 -2.83 -10.18 9.28
C GLN A 78 -3.79 -9.57 10.30
N PHE A 79 -4.31 -8.37 10.03
CA PHE A 79 -5.30 -7.73 10.88
C PHE A 79 -6.59 -8.56 11.01
N LEU A 80 -7.09 -9.17 9.93
CA LEU A 80 -8.27 -10.04 9.99
C LEU A 80 -8.05 -11.28 10.86
N GLN A 81 -6.83 -11.79 10.95
CA GLN A 81 -6.52 -12.93 11.82
C GLN A 81 -6.55 -12.59 13.31
N THR A 82 -6.25 -11.35 13.68
CA THR A 82 -6.30 -10.92 15.08
C THR A 82 -7.72 -10.61 15.56
N GLN A 83 -8.70 -10.55 14.65
CA GLN A 83 -10.08 -10.28 15.00
C GLN A 83 -10.79 -11.52 15.57
N VAL A 84 -11.46 -11.34 16.72
CA VAL A 84 -12.24 -12.38 17.40
C VAL A 84 -13.43 -12.86 16.54
N HIS A 85 -14.06 -11.94 15.82
CA HIS A 85 -15.09 -12.24 14.82
C HIS A 85 -14.49 -12.15 13.42
N ASN A 86 -13.88 -13.25 12.98
CA ASN A 86 -13.32 -13.33 11.64
C ASN A 86 -14.38 -13.85 10.64
N PRO A 87 -14.81 -13.02 9.66
CA PRO A 87 -15.83 -13.39 8.68
C PRO A 87 -15.32 -14.34 7.58
N LEU A 88 -14.03 -14.72 7.59
CA LEU A 88 -13.45 -15.61 6.59
C LEU A 88 -13.99 -17.05 6.71
N PRO A 89 -14.15 -17.77 5.58
CA PRO A 89 -14.40 -19.22 5.60
C PRO A 89 -13.28 -19.97 6.32
N GLU A 90 -13.59 -21.10 6.96
CA GLU A 90 -12.59 -21.90 7.70
C GLU A 90 -11.39 -22.32 6.84
N SER A 91 -11.62 -22.69 5.57
CA SER A 91 -10.53 -23.01 4.63
C SER A 91 -9.57 -21.84 4.39
N ALA A 92 -10.10 -20.62 4.30
CA ALA A 92 -9.29 -19.41 4.15
C ALA A 92 -8.54 -19.09 5.45
N LYS A 93 -9.15 -19.32 6.62
CA LYS A 93 -8.47 -19.15 7.92
C LYS A 93 -7.27 -20.07 8.06
N THR A 94 -7.40 -21.34 7.69
CA THR A 94 -6.28 -22.31 7.77
C THR A 94 -5.10 -21.89 6.90
N ILE A 95 -5.36 -21.47 5.65
CA ILE A 95 -4.32 -21.00 4.73
C ILE A 95 -3.64 -19.74 5.29
N LEU A 96 -4.43 -18.79 5.78
CA LEU A 96 -3.90 -17.57 6.39
C LEU A 96 -3.05 -17.88 7.61
N MET A 97 -3.49 -18.79 8.50
CA MET A 97 -2.73 -19.19 9.69
C MET A 97 -1.41 -19.86 9.33
N GLN A 98 -1.37 -20.65 8.25
CA GLN A 98 -0.14 -21.26 7.75
C GLN A 98 0.83 -20.21 7.19
N LEU A 99 0.31 -19.23 6.45
CA LEU A 99 1.11 -18.16 5.86
C LEU A 99 1.66 -17.23 6.95
N PHE A 100 0.77 -16.68 7.78
CA PHE A 100 1.07 -15.65 8.78
C PHE A 100 1.25 -16.22 10.19
N ASN A 101 1.83 -17.41 10.30
CA ASN A 101 2.12 -18.00 11.60
C ASN A 101 2.96 -17.00 12.44
N HIS A 102 2.81 -16.98 13.76
CA HIS A 102 3.31 -15.90 14.65
C HIS A 102 4.82 -15.58 14.49
N ASN A 103 5.61 -16.52 13.95
CA ASN A 103 7.04 -16.37 13.70
C ASN A 103 7.43 -15.97 12.26
N ASN A 104 6.46 -15.90 11.33
CA ASN A 104 6.71 -15.64 9.92
C ASN A 104 6.24 -14.23 9.53
N ASP A 105 7.10 -13.23 9.74
CA ASP A 105 6.89 -11.89 9.21
C ASP A 105 7.06 -11.88 7.68
N ILE A 106 5.97 -12.08 6.95
CA ILE A 106 5.96 -12.10 5.46
C ILE A 106 6.25 -10.72 4.85
N ILE A 107 6.12 -9.63 5.62
CA ILE A 107 6.35 -8.27 5.12
C ILE A 107 7.81 -8.04 4.76
N LEU A 108 8.75 -8.50 5.58
CA LEU A 108 10.18 -8.35 5.32
C LEU A 108 10.62 -9.00 3.99
N PRO A 109 10.29 -10.29 3.71
CA PRO A 109 10.64 -10.89 2.43
C PRO A 109 9.92 -10.21 1.25
N ILE A 110 8.70 -9.68 1.41
CA ILE A 110 8.07 -8.86 0.36
C ILE A 110 8.89 -7.62 0.05
N ILE A 111 9.35 -6.91 1.08
CA ILE A 111 10.19 -5.72 0.93
C ILE A 111 11.52 -6.10 0.26
N MET A 112 12.15 -7.20 0.67
CA MET A 112 13.38 -7.68 0.02
C MET A 112 13.16 -7.98 -1.47
N VAL A 113 12.08 -8.69 -1.81
CA VAL A 113 11.71 -8.97 -3.20
C VAL A 113 11.43 -7.68 -3.97
N MET A 114 10.76 -6.70 -3.35
CA MET A 114 10.55 -5.37 -3.94
C MET A 114 11.88 -4.70 -4.29
N PHE A 115 12.84 -4.66 -3.35
CA PHE A 115 14.16 -4.06 -3.59
C PHE A 115 14.90 -4.77 -4.73
N ILE A 116 14.94 -6.11 -4.71
CA ILE A 116 15.58 -6.89 -5.77
C ILE A 116 14.93 -6.59 -7.13
N HIS A 117 13.60 -6.56 -7.19
CA HIS A 117 12.87 -6.32 -8.42
C HIS A 117 13.10 -4.91 -8.97
N ILE A 118 13.10 -3.89 -8.10
CA ILE A 118 13.44 -2.51 -8.48
C ILE A 118 14.88 -2.43 -8.98
N TYR A 119 15.82 -3.08 -8.30
CA TYR A 119 17.24 -3.06 -8.67
C TYR A 119 17.49 -3.73 -10.03
N VAL A 120 16.89 -4.90 -10.26
CA VAL A 120 16.95 -5.60 -11.55
C VAL A 120 16.38 -4.71 -12.66
N ILE A 121 15.22 -4.11 -12.44
CA ILE A 121 14.62 -3.23 -13.44
C ILE A 121 15.47 -1.98 -13.66
N GLN A 122 16.06 -1.40 -12.62
CA GLN A 122 16.98 -0.27 -12.75
C GLN A 122 18.17 -0.62 -13.65
N ILE A 123 18.83 -1.76 -13.43
CA ILE A 123 19.96 -2.21 -14.26
C ILE A 123 19.54 -2.43 -15.72
N LEU A 124 18.38 -3.05 -15.94
CA LEU A 124 17.94 -3.42 -17.29
C LEU A 124 17.41 -2.23 -18.10
N THR A 125 16.85 -1.21 -17.44
CA THR A 125 16.12 -0.12 -18.12
C THR A 125 16.82 1.22 -18.10
N ARG A 126 17.66 1.50 -17.11
CA ARG A 126 18.47 2.73 -17.09
C ARG A 126 19.83 2.41 -17.68
N GLN A 127 20.15 3.04 -18.80
CA GLN A 127 21.49 2.98 -19.36
C GLN A 127 22.48 3.53 -18.31
N LEU A 128 23.61 2.85 -18.13
CA LEU A 128 24.70 3.35 -17.32
C LEU A 128 25.31 4.56 -18.05
N ASP A 129 24.72 5.74 -17.85
CA ASP A 129 25.28 7.01 -18.31
C ASP A 129 26.63 7.21 -17.60
N GLY A 130 27.71 6.80 -18.27
CA GLY A 130 29.09 7.01 -17.80
C GLY A 130 30.07 5.85 -17.99
N ALA A 131 29.65 4.66 -18.45
CA ALA A 131 30.59 3.52 -18.56
C ALA A 131 31.39 3.45 -19.88
N ILE A 132 31.04 4.23 -20.91
CA ILE A 132 31.65 4.11 -22.25
C ILE A 132 32.41 5.39 -22.69
N PHE A 133 32.23 6.52 -22.01
CA PHE A 133 32.97 7.75 -22.29
C PHE A 133 33.43 8.42 -20.99
N SER A 134 34.50 7.88 -20.42
CA SER A 134 35.59 8.67 -19.84
C SER A 134 36.66 8.87 -20.90
#